data_AF-A0A4Y6PYF8-F1
#
_entry.id   AF-A0A4Y6PYF8-F1
#
_cell.length_a   1.000
_cell.length_b   1.000
_cell.length_c   1.000
_cell.angle_alpha   90.00
_cell.angle_beta   90.00
_cell.angle_gamma   90.00
#
_symmetry.space_group_name_H-M   'P 1'
#
loop_
_entity.id
_entity.type
_entity.pdbx_description
1 polymer ?
#
loop_
_entity_poly.entity_id
_entity_poly.type
_entity_poly.pdbx_seq_one_letter_code
_entity_poly.pdbx_strand_id
1 'polypeptide(L)'
;MRFVFHGYYLKSMVETFGGRINLSVFKATLDNGPASEFQGHKAVLYFHVVDAAANRVGDSPRRGRQGEVMEMTVPQIEQLNWSDAVYTRLCDAVDRAVGGTERPVAVFDFDNTCIFRDIGELFSHYLIDEIGYRYELDAFWQLIDPRDGREHIRELTETLLAMPVDERRTSDVYEQYLAEMGAIYARKYVREGAAPCYEWAVRLHVGMTPDEIRRQTVRAMEREIGGDIECEVRRTRRGEDVRINHGIRIHEEFRRLMPALEALGFDVWVVSATNQWTVETFAERAFDVPRERVLGNRVCMGDDGVLGDETCQPVLYRQGKVDIIAQEIGAQPALVFGDSFTDFEMMCHASELAVLIDRGNDELRREAIERSFAIQPQERLTCSSEWGGASFQ
;
A
#
# COMPACT_ATOMS: atom_id res chain seq x y z
N MET A 1 30.47 -17.94 -0.62
CA MET A 1 29.62 -16.74 -0.81
C MET A 1 30.55 -15.55 -1.03
N ARG A 2 30.53 -14.93 -2.22
CA ARG A 2 31.15 -13.61 -2.43
C ARG A 2 30.06 -12.59 -2.13
N PHE A 3 30.15 -11.89 -1.00
CA PHE A 3 29.29 -10.75 -0.74
C PHE A 3 29.85 -9.54 -1.48
N VAL A 4 29.13 -9.06 -2.48
CA VAL A 4 29.48 -7.85 -3.22
C VAL A 4 28.89 -6.67 -2.47
N PHE A 5 29.73 -5.93 -1.74
CA PHE A 5 29.33 -4.65 -1.16
C PHE A 5 29.12 -3.63 -2.28
N HIS A 6 27.87 -3.26 -2.52
CA HIS A 6 27.50 -2.28 -3.54
C HIS A 6 27.78 -0.84 -3.06
N GLY A 7 28.11 0.05 -4.00
CA GLY A 7 28.56 1.43 -3.73
C GLY A 7 27.57 2.29 -2.93
N TYR A 8 26.31 1.87 -2.80
CA TYR A 8 25.29 2.55 -2.03
C TYR A 8 25.53 2.49 -0.51
N TYR A 9 25.90 1.31 0.01
CA TYR A 9 26.27 1.12 1.42
C TYR A 9 27.50 1.96 1.82
N LEU A 10 28.41 2.13 0.86
CA LEU A 10 29.61 2.95 0.95
C LEU A 10 29.30 4.44 1.08
N LYS A 11 28.27 4.92 0.39
CA LYS A 11 27.86 6.33 0.41
C LYS A 11 27.24 6.73 1.76
N SER A 12 26.35 5.89 2.30
CA SER A 12 25.77 6.07 3.65
C SER A 12 26.85 6.04 4.76
N MET A 13 27.87 5.18 4.63
CA MET A 13 29.03 5.18 5.54
C MET A 13 29.83 6.49 5.52
N VAL A 14 30.08 7.07 4.34
CA VAL A 14 30.82 8.33 4.21
C VAL A 14 30.07 9.51 4.83
N GLU A 15 28.75 9.52 4.68
CA GLU A 15 27.86 10.52 5.27
C GLU A 15 27.81 10.40 6.81
N THR A 16 27.75 9.18 7.33
CA THR A 16 27.76 8.91 8.78
C THR A 16 29.09 9.32 9.45
N PHE A 17 30.22 9.22 8.75
CA PHE A 17 31.55 9.56 9.26
C PHE A 17 32.12 10.90 8.78
N GLY A 18 31.28 11.79 8.23
CA GLY A 18 31.64 13.17 7.89
C GLY A 18 32.87 13.30 6.98
N GLY A 19 33.01 12.42 5.98
CA GLY A 19 34.08 12.49 4.98
C GLY A 19 35.48 12.05 5.44
N ARG A 20 35.61 11.37 6.60
CA ARG A 20 36.90 10.90 7.13
C ARG A 20 37.43 9.59 6.52
N ILE A 21 36.72 9.00 5.56
CA ILE A 21 37.06 7.71 4.96
C ILE A 21 37.53 7.94 3.51
N ASN A 22 38.80 7.61 3.23
CA ASN A 22 39.33 7.67 1.86
C ASN A 22 38.87 6.44 1.06
N LEU A 23 37.93 6.64 0.14
CA LEU A 23 37.28 5.62 -0.68
C LEU A 23 38.25 4.73 -1.49
N SER A 24 39.39 5.27 -1.91
CA SER A 24 40.41 4.51 -2.66
C SER A 24 41.16 3.48 -1.82
N VAL A 25 41.33 3.76 -0.52
CA VAL A 25 41.95 2.85 0.46
C VAL A 25 40.93 1.80 0.92
N PHE A 26 39.65 2.18 1.03
CA PHE A 26 38.57 1.30 1.44
C PHE A 26 38.32 0.14 0.46
N LYS A 27 38.28 0.45 -0.85
CA LYS A 27 38.10 -0.57 -1.89
C LYS A 27 39.27 -1.58 -1.92
N ALA A 28 40.50 -1.09 -1.76
CA ALA A 28 41.69 -1.95 -1.70
C ALA A 28 41.74 -2.85 -0.45
N THR A 29 41.13 -2.43 0.65
CA THR A 29 41.10 -3.19 1.92
C THR A 29 40.02 -4.29 1.90
N LEU A 30 38.89 -4.08 1.22
CA LEU A 30 37.91 -5.15 0.98
C LEU A 30 38.44 -6.21 0.01
N ASP A 31 39.25 -5.81 -0.98
CA ASP A 31 39.83 -6.72 -1.95
C ASP A 31 41.07 -7.49 -1.42
N ASN A 32 41.78 -6.97 -0.39
CA ASN A 32 43.06 -7.54 0.09
C ASN A 32 43.28 -7.59 1.62
N GLY A 33 42.29 -7.25 2.45
CA GLY A 33 42.40 -7.21 3.92
C GLY A 33 42.16 -8.55 4.63
N PRO A 34 42.61 -8.72 5.89
CA PRO A 34 42.39 -9.95 6.64
C PRO A 34 40.90 -10.13 6.92
N ALA A 35 40.38 -11.25 6.41
CA ALA A 35 39.07 -11.86 6.65
C ALA A 35 38.01 -10.99 7.36
N SER A 36 37.06 -10.46 6.57
CA SER A 36 35.71 -10.24 7.07
C SER A 36 35.16 -11.57 7.60
N GLU A 37 34.96 -11.69 8.90
CA GLU A 37 34.24 -12.84 9.46
C GLU A 37 32.74 -12.59 9.31
N PHE A 38 32.09 -13.46 8.55
CA PHE A 38 30.63 -13.52 8.45
C PHE A 38 30.13 -14.61 9.39
N GLN A 39 29.34 -14.23 10.40
CA GLN A 39 28.54 -15.15 11.20
C GLN A 39 27.06 -14.88 10.91
N GLY A 40 26.47 -15.68 10.01
CA GLY A 40 25.07 -15.53 9.61
C GLY A 40 24.77 -14.17 8.99
N HIS A 41 23.83 -13.41 9.58
CA HIS A 41 23.33 -12.11 9.09
C HIS A 41 24.15 -10.90 9.56
N LYS A 42 25.26 -11.12 10.29
CA LYS A 42 26.12 -10.06 10.79
C LYS A 42 27.39 -9.97 9.95
N ALA A 43 27.66 -8.77 9.42
CA ALA A 43 28.96 -8.42 8.87
C ALA A 43 29.77 -7.67 9.94
N VAL A 44 30.90 -8.24 10.35
CA VAL A 44 31.85 -7.55 11.24
C VAL A 44 32.92 -6.91 10.38
N LEU A 45 32.88 -5.58 10.28
CA LEU A 45 33.91 -4.80 9.57
C LEU A 45 34.94 -4.31 10.59
N TYR A 46 36.18 -4.77 10.44
CA TYR A 46 37.31 -4.30 11.25
C TYR A 46 37.94 -3.08 10.59
N PHE A 47 37.95 -1.94 11.27
CA PHE A 47 38.63 -0.73 10.78
C PHE A 47 39.87 -0.42 11.61
N HIS A 48 40.97 -0.06 10.93
CA HIS A 48 42.08 0.65 11.56
C HIS A 48 41.89 2.15 11.32
N VAL A 49 41.54 2.89 12.38
CA VAL A 49 41.54 4.36 12.33
C VAL A 49 42.99 4.82 12.26
N VAL A 50 43.42 5.24 11.06
CA VAL A 50 44.73 5.87 10.88
C VAL A 50 44.54 7.37 11.07
N ASP A 51 45.07 7.89 12.17
CA ASP A 51 44.95 9.31 12.51
C ASP A 51 45.77 10.14 11.51
N ALA A 52 45.09 10.90 10.64
CA ALA A 52 45.72 11.68 9.57
C ALA A 52 46.57 12.88 10.07
N ALA A 53 46.68 13.08 11.39
CA ALA A 53 47.42 14.18 12.00
C ALA A 53 48.89 13.83 12.37
N ALA A 54 49.37 12.61 12.15
CA ALA A 54 50.70 12.18 12.64
C ALA A 54 51.72 11.95 11.51
N ASN A 55 51.89 12.90 10.59
CA ASN A 55 53.08 12.97 9.75
C ASN A 55 54.02 14.07 10.28
N ARG A 56 54.65 13.81 11.43
CA ARG A 56 55.91 14.44 11.80
C ARG A 56 56.95 13.35 11.98
N VAL A 57 58.01 13.45 11.18
CA VAL A 57 59.18 12.57 11.22
C VAL A 57 59.79 12.62 12.62
N GLY A 58 59.77 11.49 13.34
CA GLY A 58 60.56 11.34 14.57
C GLY A 58 59.92 10.66 15.78
N ASP A 59 58.73 10.05 15.72
CA ASP A 59 58.14 9.36 16.88
C ASP A 59 57.95 7.86 16.66
N SER A 60 58.41 7.07 17.62
CA SER A 60 58.27 5.61 17.69
C SER A 60 56.79 5.17 17.65
N PRO A 61 56.46 4.00 17.07
CA PRO A 61 55.07 3.59 16.87
C PRO A 61 54.37 3.42 18.23
N ARG A 62 53.43 4.32 18.54
CA ARG A 62 52.51 4.14 19.67
C ARG A 62 51.55 3.01 19.31
N ARG A 63 51.37 2.06 20.25
CA ARG A 63 50.39 0.97 20.18
C ARG A 63 49.05 1.51 19.65
N GLY A 64 48.60 0.97 18.53
CA GLY A 64 47.29 1.29 17.96
C GLY A 64 46.19 1.11 19.01
N ARG A 65 45.26 2.07 19.08
CA ARG A 65 44.00 1.88 19.81
C ARG A 65 43.30 0.64 19.24
N GLN A 66 42.78 -0.22 20.12
CA GLN A 66 41.89 -1.32 19.72
C GLN A 66 40.80 -0.75 18.81
N GLY A 67 40.65 -1.34 17.62
CA GLY A 67 39.66 -0.90 16.64
C GLY A 67 38.26 -0.98 17.22
N GLU A 68 37.44 0.03 16.95
CA GLU A 68 36.00 -0.03 17.23
C GLU A 68 35.39 -1.10 16.31
N VAL A 69 34.71 -2.07 16.91
CA VAL A 69 33.95 -3.10 16.20
C VAL A 69 32.54 -2.55 16.01
N MET A 70 32.19 -2.17 14.78
CA MET A 70 30.79 -1.92 14.41
C MET A 70 30.19 -3.21 13.87
N GLU A 71 29.22 -3.76 14.60
CA GLU A 71 28.31 -4.75 14.02
C GLU A 71 27.32 -4.02 13.12
N MET A 72 27.35 -4.33 11.82
CA MET A 72 26.32 -3.87 10.88
C MET A 72 25.36 -5.03 10.59
N THR A 73 24.09 -4.83 10.88
CA THR A 73 23.02 -5.73 10.40
C THR A 73 22.65 -5.28 9.00
N VAL A 74 22.83 -6.15 8.01
CA VAL A 74 22.36 -5.88 6.64
C VAL A 74 20.84 -6.07 6.64
N PRO A 75 20.05 -5.11 6.16
CA PRO A 75 18.60 -5.30 6.02
C PRO A 75 18.31 -6.54 5.16
N GLN A 76 17.35 -7.35 5.56
CA GLN A 76 16.96 -8.55 4.82
C GLN A 76 15.45 -8.65 4.74
N ILE A 77 14.98 -9.24 3.64
CA ILE A 77 13.58 -9.60 3.46
C ILE A 77 13.33 -10.85 4.29
N GLU A 78 12.35 -10.81 5.17
CA GLU A 78 11.92 -11.97 5.94
C GLU A 78 11.07 -12.90 5.07
N GLN A 79 11.28 -14.20 5.19
CA GLN A 79 10.53 -15.18 4.40
C GLN A 79 9.06 -15.27 4.82
N LEU A 80 8.76 -15.28 6.12
CA LEU A 80 7.39 -15.45 6.65
C LEU A 80 6.63 -16.58 5.91
N ASN A 81 5.40 -16.33 5.41
CA ASN A 81 4.66 -17.28 4.59
C ASN A 81 4.71 -16.99 3.07
N TRP A 82 5.70 -16.22 2.60
CA TRP A 82 6.06 -16.27 1.19
C TRP A 82 6.42 -17.71 0.81
N SER A 83 5.85 -18.22 -0.28
CA SER A 83 6.24 -19.53 -0.78
C SER A 83 7.72 -19.53 -1.16
N ASP A 84 8.43 -20.64 -0.98
CA ASP A 84 9.87 -20.74 -1.26
C ASP A 84 10.24 -20.22 -2.66
N ALA A 85 9.39 -20.52 -3.65
CA ALA A 85 9.57 -20.08 -5.03
C ALA A 85 9.42 -18.56 -5.18
N VAL A 86 8.43 -17.95 -4.54
CA VAL A 86 8.22 -16.49 -4.58
C VAL A 86 9.34 -15.79 -3.81
N TYR A 87 9.66 -16.25 -2.60
CA TYR A 87 10.72 -15.67 -1.77
C TYR A 87 12.07 -15.67 -2.48
N THR A 88 12.47 -16.79 -3.07
CA THR A 88 13.73 -16.89 -3.83
C THR A 88 13.77 -15.88 -4.97
N ARG A 89 12.70 -15.83 -5.78
CA ARG A 89 12.62 -14.91 -6.93
C ARG A 89 12.59 -13.44 -6.51
N LEU A 90 11.95 -13.13 -5.38
CA LEU A 90 11.90 -11.79 -4.81
C LEU A 90 13.29 -11.33 -4.37
N CYS A 91 14.02 -12.16 -3.61
CA CYS A 91 15.39 -11.86 -3.22
C CYS A 91 16.31 -11.66 -4.44
N ASP A 92 16.22 -12.54 -5.44
CA ASP A 92 17.02 -12.41 -6.66
C ASP A 92 16.69 -11.12 -7.45
N ALA A 93 15.42 -10.72 -7.50
CA ALA A 93 14.98 -9.49 -8.17
C ALA A 93 15.46 -8.24 -7.43
N VAL A 94 15.44 -8.26 -6.10
CA VAL A 94 15.94 -7.20 -5.24
C VAL A 94 17.44 -7.01 -5.42
N ASP A 95 18.21 -8.10 -5.44
CA ASP A 95 19.66 -8.05 -5.67
C ASP A 95 20.01 -7.45 -7.04
N ARG A 96 19.25 -7.79 -8.09
CA ARG A 96 19.44 -7.20 -9.43
C ARG A 96 19.09 -5.71 -9.46
N ALA A 97 17.96 -5.33 -8.87
CA ALA A 97 17.48 -3.95 -8.84
C ALA A 97 18.45 -3.00 -8.11
N VAL A 98 18.95 -3.41 -6.94
CA VAL A 98 19.90 -2.62 -6.13
C VAL A 98 21.28 -2.52 -6.79
N GLY A 99 21.62 -3.43 -7.71
CA GLY A 99 22.83 -3.37 -8.51
C GLY A 99 22.88 -2.24 -9.54
N GLY A 100 21.76 -1.55 -9.77
CA GLY A 100 21.62 -0.45 -10.73
C GLY A 100 22.29 0.88 -10.30
N THR A 101 22.21 1.87 -11.19
CA THR A 101 22.76 3.23 -10.94
C THR A 101 21.74 4.20 -10.32
N GLU A 102 20.45 3.89 -10.43
CA GLU A 102 19.34 4.68 -9.91
C GLU A 102 18.70 3.96 -8.72
N ARG A 103 17.96 4.70 -7.88
CA ARG A 103 17.19 4.07 -6.79
C ARG A 103 16.05 3.26 -7.40
N PRO A 104 15.94 1.96 -7.09
CA PRO A 104 14.88 1.14 -7.64
C PRO A 104 13.53 1.49 -6.99
N VAL A 105 12.45 1.37 -7.75
CA VAL A 105 11.09 1.63 -7.26
C VAL A 105 10.36 0.31 -7.03
N ALA A 106 9.61 0.22 -5.93
CA ALA A 106 8.66 -0.86 -5.69
C ALA A 106 7.25 -0.30 -5.57
N VAL A 107 6.32 -0.82 -6.38
CA VAL A 107 4.92 -0.39 -6.40
C VAL A 107 4.01 -1.50 -5.88
N PHE A 108 3.09 -1.14 -5.01
CA PHE A 108 2.13 -2.04 -4.40
C PHE A 108 0.71 -1.57 -4.70
N ASP A 109 -0.12 -2.45 -5.26
CA ASP A 109 -1.55 -2.33 -5.03
C ASP A 109 -1.87 -2.54 -3.53
N PHE A 110 -3.05 -2.10 -3.09
CA PHE A 110 -3.40 -2.10 -1.67
C PHE A 110 -4.43 -3.16 -1.30
N ASP A 111 -5.64 -3.03 -1.82
CA ASP A 111 -6.79 -3.85 -1.47
C ASP A 111 -6.59 -5.27 -1.97
N ASN A 112 -6.80 -6.28 -1.11
CA ASN A 112 -6.48 -7.68 -1.39
C ASN A 112 -4.99 -8.01 -1.68
N THR A 113 -4.14 -7.01 -1.90
CA THR A 113 -2.69 -7.15 -2.06
C THR A 113 -1.97 -6.99 -0.72
N CYS A 114 -1.92 -5.77 -0.18
CA CYS A 114 -1.28 -5.47 1.11
C CYS A 114 -2.14 -5.86 2.32
N ILE A 115 -3.46 -5.83 2.13
CA ILE A 115 -4.44 -6.21 3.15
C ILE A 115 -5.34 -7.33 2.62
N PHE A 116 -5.92 -8.11 3.51
CA PHE A 116 -7.04 -8.98 3.19
C PHE A 116 -8.31 -8.14 3.11
N ARG A 117 -9.03 -8.28 1.99
CA ARG A 117 -10.23 -7.50 1.59
C ARG A 117 -9.93 -6.05 1.24
N ASP A 118 -10.99 -5.27 1.07
CA ASP A 118 -11.02 -3.99 0.36
C ASP A 118 -11.48 -2.87 1.30
N ILE A 119 -10.60 -1.90 1.55
CA ILE A 119 -10.91 -0.76 2.42
C ILE A 119 -11.84 0.24 1.73
N GLY A 120 -11.85 0.31 0.40
CA GLY A 120 -12.76 1.19 -0.35
C GLY A 120 -14.21 0.74 -0.24
N GLU A 121 -14.48 -0.55 -0.44
CA GLU A 121 -15.80 -1.18 -0.25
C GLU A 121 -16.26 -1.02 1.20
N LEU A 122 -15.37 -1.35 2.14
CA LEU A 122 -15.65 -1.26 3.57
C LEU A 122 -15.93 0.17 4.02
N PHE A 123 -15.13 1.14 3.59
CA PHE A 123 -15.35 2.55 3.91
C PHE A 123 -16.68 3.04 3.35
N SER A 124 -17.04 2.62 2.14
CA SER A 124 -18.33 2.95 1.54
C SER A 124 -19.49 2.39 2.35
N HIS A 125 -19.40 1.15 2.83
CA HIS A 125 -20.41 0.54 3.71
C HIS A 125 -20.45 1.19 5.09
N TYR A 126 -19.30 1.57 5.66
CA TYR A 126 -19.24 2.33 6.90
C TYR A 126 -20.01 3.66 6.77
N LEU A 127 -19.82 4.40 5.67
CA LEU A 127 -20.58 5.63 5.42
C LEU A 127 -22.08 5.38 5.25
N ILE A 128 -22.47 4.26 4.63
CA ILE A 128 -23.88 3.87 4.53
C ILE A 128 -24.44 3.63 5.94
N ASP A 129 -23.78 2.81 6.75
CA ASP A 129 -24.17 2.48 8.13
C ASP A 129 -24.30 3.72 9.03
N GLU A 130 -23.40 4.70 8.87
CA GLU A 130 -23.41 5.93 9.65
C GLU A 130 -24.34 7.01 9.07
N ILE A 131 -25.00 6.75 7.94
CA ILE A 131 -25.77 7.77 7.19
C ILE A 131 -24.88 9.01 6.94
N GLY A 132 -23.63 8.74 6.54
CA GLY A 132 -22.50 9.67 6.61
C GLY A 132 -22.21 10.45 5.32
N TYR A 133 -22.90 10.17 4.22
CA TYR A 133 -22.80 10.99 3.00
C TYR A 133 -23.48 12.35 3.15
N ARG A 134 -23.18 13.27 2.23
CA ARG A 134 -23.73 14.64 2.19
C ARG A 134 -25.13 14.68 1.56
N TYR A 135 -26.10 14.05 2.22
CA TYR A 135 -27.47 13.92 1.72
C TYR A 135 -28.23 15.24 1.59
N GLU A 136 -27.78 16.29 2.26
CA GLU A 136 -28.28 17.65 2.11
C GLU A 136 -27.92 18.30 0.77
N LEU A 137 -26.94 17.74 0.05
CA LEU A 137 -26.49 18.28 -1.23
C LEU A 137 -27.20 17.61 -2.40
N ASP A 138 -27.84 18.40 -3.27
CA ASP A 138 -28.38 17.87 -4.52
C ASP A 138 -27.29 17.28 -5.42
N ALA A 139 -26.04 17.78 -5.32
CA ALA A 139 -24.90 17.24 -6.04
C ALA A 139 -24.68 15.74 -5.74
N PHE A 140 -24.83 15.32 -4.47
CA PHE A 140 -24.74 13.90 -4.10
C PHE A 140 -25.82 13.08 -4.81
N TRP A 141 -27.07 13.56 -4.78
CA TRP A 141 -28.18 12.86 -5.42
C TRP A 141 -28.02 12.79 -6.94
N GLN A 142 -27.45 13.79 -7.59
CA GLN A 142 -27.20 13.73 -9.04
C GLN A 142 -26.18 12.67 -9.45
N LEU A 143 -25.34 12.19 -8.52
CA LEU A 143 -24.42 11.09 -8.77
C LEU A 143 -25.12 9.73 -8.81
N ILE A 144 -26.30 9.58 -8.24
CA ILE A 144 -27.05 8.31 -8.28
C ILE A 144 -27.97 8.32 -9.51
N ASP A 145 -27.81 7.33 -10.40
CA ASP A 145 -28.68 7.22 -11.57
C ASP A 145 -30.13 6.95 -11.13
N PRO A 146 -31.15 7.61 -11.72
CA PRO A 146 -32.55 7.33 -11.40
C PRO A 146 -32.93 5.85 -11.49
N ARG A 147 -32.32 5.10 -12.42
CA ARG A 147 -32.54 3.65 -12.60
C ARG A 147 -32.04 2.84 -11.40
N ASP A 148 -31.06 3.36 -10.66
CA ASP A 148 -30.53 2.75 -9.44
C ASP A 148 -31.39 3.02 -8.20
N GLY A 149 -32.54 3.68 -8.38
CA GLY A 149 -33.52 3.88 -7.31
C GLY A 149 -33.32 5.16 -6.51
N ARG A 150 -32.63 6.15 -7.08
CA ARG A 150 -32.33 7.44 -6.43
C ARG A 150 -33.49 8.03 -5.63
N GLU A 151 -34.66 8.21 -6.26
CA GLU A 151 -35.80 8.87 -5.59
C GLU A 151 -36.27 8.07 -4.37
N HIS A 152 -36.34 6.74 -4.51
CA HIS A 152 -36.74 5.88 -3.41
C HIS A 152 -35.71 5.89 -2.26
N ILE A 153 -34.42 5.85 -2.59
CA ILE A 153 -33.34 5.96 -1.62
C ILE A 153 -33.43 7.30 -0.88
N ARG A 154 -33.66 8.40 -1.62
CA ARG A 154 -33.82 9.74 -1.05
C ARG A 154 -34.98 9.81 -0.07
N GLU A 155 -36.13 9.24 -0.41
CA GLU A 155 -37.29 9.13 0.50
C GLU A 155 -36.95 8.37 1.79
N LEU A 156 -36.24 7.24 1.70
CA LEU A 156 -35.79 6.47 2.85
C LEU A 156 -34.85 7.29 3.73
N THR A 157 -33.86 7.96 3.12
CA THR A 157 -32.89 8.80 3.82
C THR A 157 -33.56 9.98 4.52
N GLU A 158 -34.47 10.70 3.85
CA GLU A 158 -35.21 11.82 4.45
C GLU A 158 -36.06 11.34 5.65
N THR A 159 -36.69 10.17 5.52
CA THR A 159 -37.46 9.55 6.61
C THR A 159 -36.55 9.23 7.81
N LEU A 160 -35.36 8.67 7.57
CA LEU A 160 -34.38 8.39 8.63
C LEU A 160 -33.86 9.66 9.29
N LEU A 161 -33.55 10.70 8.52
CA LEU A 161 -33.04 11.96 9.05
C LEU A 161 -34.09 12.69 9.91
N ALA A 162 -35.38 12.55 9.61
CA ALA A 162 -36.47 13.07 10.42
C ALA A 162 -36.74 12.27 11.72
N MET A 163 -36.24 11.03 11.81
CA MET A 163 -36.43 10.14 12.96
C MET A 163 -35.42 10.46 14.10
N PRO A 164 -35.82 10.29 15.39
CA PRO A 164 -34.90 10.36 16.52
C PRO A 164 -33.71 9.40 16.33
N VAL A 165 -32.50 9.86 16.64
CA VAL A 165 -31.25 9.12 16.37
C VAL A 165 -31.26 7.71 16.98
N ASP A 166 -31.76 7.58 18.21
CA ASP A 166 -31.78 6.32 18.96
C ASP A 166 -32.77 5.29 18.39
N GLU A 167 -33.71 5.70 17.52
CA GLU A 167 -34.72 4.83 16.91
C GLU A 167 -34.32 4.34 15.50
N ARG A 168 -33.40 5.06 14.82
CA ARG A 168 -33.05 4.83 13.41
C ARG A 168 -32.61 3.39 13.15
N ARG A 169 -31.58 2.94 13.88
CA ARG A 169 -30.91 1.65 13.64
C ARG A 169 -31.80 0.43 13.85
N THR A 170 -32.92 0.58 14.56
CA THR A 170 -33.88 -0.51 14.80
C THR A 170 -35.10 -0.46 13.89
N SER A 171 -35.16 0.50 12.97
CA SER A 171 -36.33 0.71 12.11
C SER A 171 -36.26 -0.11 10.82
N ASP A 172 -37.42 -0.56 10.32
CA ASP A 172 -37.53 -1.21 8.99
C ASP A 172 -37.04 -0.29 7.85
N VAL A 173 -37.13 1.03 8.05
CA VAL A 173 -36.67 2.03 7.07
C VAL A 173 -35.14 1.96 6.94
N TYR A 174 -34.42 1.79 8.05
CA TYR A 174 -32.97 1.69 8.06
C TYR A 174 -32.49 0.42 7.36
N GLU A 175 -33.09 -0.73 7.65
CA GLU A 175 -32.76 -2.00 6.96
C GLU A 175 -32.96 -1.90 5.44
N GLN A 176 -34.04 -1.25 5.00
CA GLN A 176 -34.30 -1.04 3.58
C GLN A 176 -33.32 -0.05 2.96
N TYR A 177 -32.98 1.03 3.67
CA TYR A 177 -31.97 1.98 3.23
C TYR A 177 -30.60 1.32 3.08
N LEU A 178 -30.15 0.49 4.03
CA LEU A 178 -28.88 -0.25 3.92
C LEU A 178 -28.85 -1.14 2.68
N ALA A 179 -29.94 -1.85 2.40
CA ALA A 179 -30.05 -2.69 1.21
C ALA A 179 -30.05 -1.86 -0.09
N GLU A 180 -30.87 -0.81 -0.19
CA GLU A 180 -30.99 -0.02 -1.42
C GLU A 180 -29.74 0.83 -1.69
N MET A 181 -29.15 1.45 -0.66
CA MET A 181 -27.86 2.13 -0.78
C MET A 181 -26.71 1.15 -1.02
N GLY A 182 -26.69 -0.01 -0.39
CA GLY A 182 -25.63 -1.00 -0.67
C GLY A 182 -25.67 -1.54 -2.10
N ALA A 183 -26.83 -1.49 -2.76
CA ALA A 183 -27.01 -2.00 -4.12
C ALA A 183 -26.53 -1.06 -5.22
N ILE A 184 -26.38 0.26 -4.98
CA ILE A 184 -26.11 1.23 -6.05
C ILE A 184 -24.80 0.93 -6.79
N TYR A 185 -23.78 0.47 -6.08
CA TYR A 185 -22.49 0.11 -6.68
C TYR A 185 -22.63 -1.08 -7.61
N ALA A 186 -23.22 -2.18 -7.14
CA ALA A 186 -23.41 -3.38 -7.94
C ALA A 186 -24.28 -3.11 -9.19
N ARG A 187 -25.36 -2.31 -9.05
CA ARG A 187 -26.23 -1.92 -10.16
C ARG A 187 -25.48 -1.12 -11.23
N LYS A 188 -24.67 -0.14 -10.82
CA LYS A 188 -23.84 0.63 -11.75
C LYS A 188 -22.76 -0.25 -12.40
N TYR A 189 -22.07 -1.08 -11.61
CA TYR A 189 -21.03 -1.99 -12.11
C TYR A 189 -21.58 -2.92 -13.19
N VAL A 190 -22.74 -3.54 -12.97
CA VAL A 190 -23.39 -4.42 -13.96
C VAL A 190 -23.80 -3.65 -15.22
N ARG A 191 -24.25 -2.41 -15.07
CA ARG A 191 -24.74 -1.59 -16.19
C ARG A 191 -23.62 -1.01 -17.05
N GLU A 192 -22.56 -0.51 -16.42
CA GLU A 192 -21.54 0.34 -17.06
C GLU A 192 -20.13 -0.25 -17.04
N GLY A 193 -19.92 -1.34 -16.29
CA GLY A 193 -18.62 -1.98 -16.14
C GLY A 193 -17.74 -1.35 -15.07
N ALA A 194 -16.55 -1.92 -14.90
CA ALA A 194 -15.62 -1.55 -13.83
C ALA A 194 -15.15 -0.10 -13.94
N ALA A 195 -14.49 0.30 -15.04
CA ALA A 195 -13.85 1.62 -15.12
C ALA A 195 -14.79 2.80 -14.78
N PRO A 196 -16.01 2.91 -15.35
CA PRO A 196 -16.95 3.96 -14.96
C PRO A 196 -17.44 3.87 -13.52
N CYS A 197 -17.46 2.66 -12.93
CA CYS A 197 -17.88 2.44 -11.55
C CYS A 197 -16.82 2.91 -10.55
N TYR A 198 -15.53 2.60 -10.79
CA TYR A 198 -14.42 3.06 -9.94
C TYR A 198 -14.26 4.58 -10.00
N GLU A 199 -14.34 5.17 -11.19
CA GLU A 199 -14.35 6.63 -11.37
C GLU A 199 -15.48 7.29 -10.59
N TRP A 200 -16.66 6.66 -10.59
CA TRP A 200 -17.85 7.19 -9.92
C TRP A 200 -17.82 7.04 -8.40
N ALA A 201 -17.32 5.93 -7.88
CA ALA A 201 -17.36 5.63 -6.45
C ALA A 201 -16.68 6.73 -5.61
N VAL A 202 -15.55 7.26 -6.08
CA VAL A 202 -14.85 8.35 -5.36
C VAL A 202 -15.65 9.66 -5.33
N ARG A 203 -16.51 9.91 -6.33
CA ARG A 203 -17.34 11.13 -6.43
C ARG A 203 -18.45 11.16 -5.38
N LEU A 204 -18.88 10.01 -4.86
CA LEU A 204 -19.90 9.95 -3.80
C LEU A 204 -19.51 10.71 -2.52
N HIS A 205 -18.22 11.01 -2.34
CA HIS A 205 -17.72 11.82 -1.22
C HIS A 205 -17.83 13.34 -1.45
N VAL A 206 -18.54 13.79 -2.48
CA VAL A 206 -18.78 15.21 -2.77
C VAL A 206 -19.23 15.98 -1.51
N GLY A 207 -18.62 17.15 -1.28
CA GLY A 207 -18.90 18.01 -0.14
C GLY A 207 -18.26 17.58 1.19
N MET A 208 -17.48 16.49 1.21
CA MET A 208 -16.60 16.16 2.34
C MET A 208 -15.26 16.89 2.21
N THR A 209 -14.49 16.94 3.29
CA THR A 209 -13.08 17.35 3.24
C THR A 209 -12.16 16.12 3.32
N PRO A 210 -10.92 16.19 2.78
CA PRO A 210 -9.91 15.16 2.98
C PRO A 210 -9.77 14.70 4.43
N ASP A 211 -9.72 15.63 5.38
CA ASP A 211 -9.54 15.32 6.79
C ASP A 211 -10.76 14.61 7.41
N GLU A 212 -11.97 14.88 6.92
CA GLU A 212 -13.15 14.12 7.32
C GLU A 212 -13.06 12.67 6.88
N ILE A 213 -12.68 12.41 5.62
CA ILE A 213 -12.50 11.05 5.11
C ILE A 213 -11.45 10.31 5.93
N ARG A 214 -10.28 10.92 6.18
CA ARG A 214 -9.22 10.31 7.00
C ARG A 214 -9.73 9.93 8.40
N ARG A 215 -10.43 10.85 9.09
CA ARG A 215 -10.99 10.57 10.43
C ARG A 215 -12.03 9.46 10.40
N GLN A 216 -12.91 9.44 9.41
CA GLN A 216 -13.91 8.37 9.27
C GLN A 216 -13.26 7.04 8.89
N THR A 217 -12.22 7.06 8.05
CA THR A 217 -11.45 5.86 7.68
C THR A 217 -10.79 5.23 8.92
N VAL A 218 -10.20 6.03 9.82
CA VAL A 218 -9.68 5.49 11.10
C VAL A 218 -10.76 4.77 11.90
N ARG A 219 -11.96 5.33 12.00
CA ARG A 219 -13.09 4.69 12.71
C ARG A 219 -13.56 3.41 12.03
N ALA A 220 -13.67 3.42 10.70
CA ALA A 220 -14.02 2.25 9.91
C ALA A 220 -12.97 1.13 10.09
N MET A 221 -11.68 1.48 10.04
CA MET A 221 -10.58 0.56 10.27
C MET A 221 -10.61 -0.05 11.68
N GLU A 222 -10.80 0.77 12.71
CA GLU A 222 -10.85 0.30 14.10
C GLU A 222 -12.04 -0.62 14.38
N ARG A 223 -13.18 -0.38 13.74
CA ARG A 223 -14.35 -1.26 13.78
C ARG A 223 -14.06 -2.64 13.18
N GLU A 224 -13.26 -2.69 12.12
CA GLU A 224 -13.21 -3.87 11.23
C GLU A 224 -11.93 -4.72 11.38
N ILE A 225 -10.81 -4.13 11.80
CA ILE A 225 -9.53 -4.85 11.93
C ILE A 225 -9.58 -5.98 12.96
N GLY A 226 -10.32 -5.77 14.05
CA GLY A 226 -10.51 -6.75 15.14
C GLY A 226 -11.84 -7.50 15.07
N GLY A 227 -12.72 -7.14 14.12
CA GLY A 227 -14.02 -7.77 13.93
C GLY A 227 -13.92 -9.16 13.30
N ASP A 228 -15.00 -9.94 13.41
CA ASP A 228 -15.11 -11.24 12.76
C ASP A 228 -15.04 -11.10 11.23
N ILE A 229 -14.48 -12.11 10.56
CA ILE A 229 -14.47 -12.17 9.09
C ILE A 229 -15.78 -12.80 8.65
N GLU A 230 -16.71 -11.98 8.20
CA GLU A 230 -18.04 -12.42 7.76
C GLU A 230 -18.47 -11.76 6.45
N CYS A 231 -19.53 -12.30 5.87
CA CYS A 231 -20.22 -11.75 4.71
C CYS A 231 -21.69 -11.65 5.08
N GLU A 232 -22.14 -10.45 5.36
CA GLU A 232 -23.54 -10.15 5.56
C GLU A 232 -24.27 -10.11 4.22
N VAL A 233 -25.51 -10.60 4.18
CA VAL A 233 -26.37 -10.55 3.00
C VAL A 233 -27.64 -9.80 3.33
N ARG A 234 -27.85 -8.65 2.69
CA ARG A 234 -29.09 -7.88 2.72
C ARG A 234 -29.86 -8.08 1.41
N ARG A 235 -31.17 -7.86 1.44
CA ARG A 235 -32.03 -8.02 0.26
C ARG A 235 -32.77 -6.75 -0.09
N THR A 236 -32.66 -6.30 -1.33
CA THR A 236 -33.37 -5.10 -1.82
C THR A 236 -34.85 -5.39 -2.02
N ARG A 237 -35.68 -4.34 -2.16
CA ARG A 237 -37.10 -4.50 -2.52
C ARG A 237 -37.29 -5.09 -3.92
N ARG A 238 -36.26 -4.98 -4.78
CA ARG A 238 -36.21 -5.58 -6.11
C ARG A 238 -35.81 -7.06 -6.08
N GLY A 239 -35.50 -7.60 -4.90
CA GLY A 239 -35.14 -9.00 -4.70
C GLY A 239 -33.67 -9.31 -4.97
N GLU A 240 -32.81 -8.28 -5.10
CA GLU A 240 -31.36 -8.42 -5.29
C GLU A 240 -30.67 -8.69 -3.96
N ASP A 241 -29.63 -9.53 -3.96
CA ASP A 241 -28.78 -9.76 -2.80
C ASP A 241 -27.61 -8.79 -2.80
N VAL A 242 -27.43 -8.08 -1.68
CA VAL A 242 -26.33 -7.16 -1.42
C VAL A 242 -25.41 -7.80 -0.41
N ARG A 243 -24.16 -8.05 -0.82
CA ARG A 243 -23.14 -8.66 0.04
C ARG A 243 -22.25 -7.58 0.63
N ILE A 244 -22.05 -7.65 1.94
CA ILE A 244 -21.22 -6.71 2.68
C ILE A 244 -20.18 -7.51 3.45
N ASN A 245 -18.92 -7.30 3.11
CA ASN A 245 -17.81 -8.02 3.70
C ASN A 245 -17.29 -7.28 4.95
N HIS A 246 -17.50 -7.85 6.13
CA HIS A 246 -17.00 -7.30 7.41
C HIS A 246 -15.75 -8.02 7.89
N GLY A 247 -14.77 -7.26 8.36
CA GLY A 247 -13.47 -7.77 8.78
C GLY A 247 -12.40 -7.58 7.71
N ILE A 248 -11.32 -6.86 8.08
CA ILE A 248 -10.09 -6.66 7.29
C ILE A 248 -8.89 -7.19 8.07
N ARG A 249 -7.82 -7.58 7.37
CA ARG A 249 -6.56 -8.00 8.02
C ARG A 249 -5.37 -7.42 7.29
N ILE A 250 -4.29 -7.15 8.01
CA ILE A 250 -3.01 -6.75 7.42
C ILE A 250 -2.24 -8.01 7.03
N HIS A 251 -1.68 -8.05 5.82
CA HIS A 251 -0.74 -9.11 5.46
C HIS A 251 0.66 -8.78 6.03
N GLU A 252 1.13 -9.59 6.97
CA GLU A 252 2.43 -9.38 7.62
C GLU A 252 3.60 -9.39 6.65
N GLU A 253 3.50 -10.20 5.61
CA GLU A 253 4.50 -10.29 4.54
C GLU A 253 4.78 -8.91 3.93
N PHE A 254 3.73 -8.14 3.64
CA PHE A 254 3.86 -6.79 3.10
C PHE A 254 4.29 -5.79 4.16
N ARG A 255 3.77 -5.91 5.39
CA ARG A 255 4.14 -5.06 6.52
C ARG A 255 5.62 -5.17 6.89
N ARG A 256 6.25 -6.33 6.69
CA ARG A 256 7.71 -6.50 6.86
C ARG A 256 8.49 -6.15 5.60
N LEU A 257 7.94 -6.43 4.42
CA LEU A 257 8.63 -6.21 3.16
C LEU A 257 8.84 -4.71 2.86
N MET A 258 7.83 -3.86 3.03
CA MET A 258 7.92 -2.45 2.65
C MET A 258 9.07 -1.70 3.39
N PRO A 259 9.17 -1.74 4.74
CA PRO A 259 10.31 -1.16 5.44
C PRO A 259 11.66 -1.80 5.09
N ALA A 260 11.67 -3.12 4.82
CA ALA A 260 12.89 -3.81 4.43
C ALA A 260 13.39 -3.33 3.05
N LEU A 261 12.49 -3.10 2.09
CA LEU A 261 12.83 -2.55 0.77
C LEU A 261 13.34 -1.11 0.88
N GLU A 262 12.71 -0.25 1.68
CA GLU A 262 13.22 1.10 1.96
C GLU A 262 14.64 1.06 2.54
N ALA A 263 14.88 0.18 3.52
CA ALA A 263 16.21 -0.01 4.12
C ALA A 263 17.25 -0.55 3.12
N LEU A 264 16.81 -1.28 2.09
CA LEU A 264 17.63 -1.74 0.96
C LEU A 264 17.82 -0.69 -0.14
N GLY A 265 17.21 0.49 0.00
CA GLY A 265 17.41 1.64 -0.88
C GLY A 265 16.33 1.83 -1.94
N PHE A 266 15.24 1.05 -1.91
CA PHE A 266 14.08 1.28 -2.77
C PHE A 266 13.36 2.57 -2.40
N ASP A 267 12.65 3.15 -3.36
CA ASP A 267 11.51 4.02 -3.08
C ASP A 267 10.22 3.20 -3.18
N VAL A 268 9.50 3.06 -2.06
CA VAL A 268 8.27 2.26 -1.94
C VAL A 268 7.05 3.15 -2.15
N TRP A 269 6.17 2.73 -3.05
CA TRP A 269 4.94 3.44 -3.42
C TRP A 269 3.72 2.53 -3.36
N VAL A 270 2.58 3.10 -2.98
CA VAL A 270 1.26 2.44 -3.09
C VAL A 270 0.48 3.09 -4.23
N VAL A 271 -0.07 2.27 -5.14
CA VAL A 271 -0.91 2.70 -6.27
C VAL A 271 -2.19 1.88 -6.26
N SER A 272 -3.29 2.47 -5.76
CA SER A 272 -4.57 1.80 -5.55
C SER A 272 -5.70 2.43 -6.37
N ALA A 273 -6.70 1.61 -6.69
CA ALA A 273 -7.96 2.07 -7.28
C ALA A 273 -8.93 2.64 -6.23
N THR A 274 -8.63 2.47 -4.94
CA THR A 274 -9.39 3.04 -3.82
C THR A 274 -9.20 4.55 -3.73
N ASN A 275 -10.13 5.25 -3.07
CA ASN A 275 -10.00 6.69 -2.89
C ASN A 275 -8.72 7.06 -2.12
N GLN A 276 -8.04 8.11 -2.59
CA GLN A 276 -6.74 8.60 -2.11
C GLN A 276 -6.67 8.69 -0.58
N TRP A 277 -7.66 9.36 0.02
CA TRP A 277 -7.63 9.70 1.45
C TRP A 277 -7.83 8.47 2.34
N THR A 278 -8.63 7.50 1.92
CA THR A 278 -8.79 6.24 2.63
C THR A 278 -7.52 5.40 2.53
N VAL A 279 -6.99 5.19 1.32
CA VAL A 279 -5.81 4.33 1.15
C VAL A 279 -4.56 4.91 1.79
N GLU A 280 -4.32 6.23 1.69
CA GLU A 280 -3.16 6.87 2.33
C GLU A 280 -3.23 6.79 3.86
N THR A 281 -4.43 6.90 4.44
CA THR A 281 -4.62 6.78 5.90
C THR A 281 -4.24 5.39 6.38
N PHE A 282 -4.65 4.35 5.65
CA PHE A 282 -4.34 2.99 6.02
C PHE A 282 -2.86 2.68 5.79
N ALA A 283 -2.34 3.01 4.60
CA ALA A 283 -0.93 2.78 4.24
C ALA A 283 0.03 3.42 5.23
N GLU A 284 -0.20 4.68 5.63
CA GLU A 284 0.58 5.38 6.65
C GLU A 284 0.54 4.64 7.99
N ARG A 285 -0.66 4.29 8.47
CA ARG A 285 -0.84 3.70 9.81
C ARG A 285 -0.33 2.25 9.94
N ALA A 286 -0.47 1.43 8.89
CA ALA A 286 -0.18 0.00 8.97
C ALA A 286 1.17 -0.39 8.35
N PHE A 287 1.68 0.40 7.41
CA PHE A 287 2.86 0.05 6.60
C PHE A 287 3.97 1.11 6.64
N ASP A 288 3.77 2.23 7.37
CA ASP A 288 4.74 3.33 7.47
C ASP A 288 5.09 3.96 6.12
N VAL A 289 4.14 3.92 5.17
CA VAL A 289 4.28 4.57 3.86
C VAL A 289 3.81 6.02 3.96
N PRO A 290 4.67 7.02 3.70
CA PRO A 290 4.27 8.42 3.78
C PRO A 290 3.21 8.74 2.73
N ARG A 291 2.29 9.66 3.05
CA ARG A 291 1.13 9.98 2.19
C ARG A 291 1.52 10.43 0.79
N GLU A 292 2.65 11.12 0.66
CA GLU A 292 3.19 11.58 -0.62
C GLU A 292 3.63 10.42 -1.53
N ARG A 293 3.77 9.20 -0.97
CA ARG A 293 4.08 7.96 -1.69
C ARG A 293 2.86 7.05 -1.87
N VAL A 294 1.66 7.59 -1.68
CA VAL A 294 0.40 6.88 -1.89
C VAL A 294 -0.40 7.59 -2.97
N LEU A 295 -0.80 6.83 -3.99
CA LEU A 295 -1.60 7.32 -5.11
C LEU A 295 -2.89 6.50 -5.18
N GLY A 296 -4.02 7.19 -5.02
CA GLY A 296 -5.36 6.65 -5.13
C GLY A 296 -6.24 7.46 -6.08
N ASN A 297 -7.42 6.93 -6.39
CA ASN A 297 -8.44 7.69 -7.12
C ASN A 297 -8.87 8.91 -6.30
N ARG A 298 -8.98 10.08 -6.93
CA ARG A 298 -9.32 11.33 -6.25
C ARG A 298 -10.21 12.20 -7.11
N VAL A 299 -10.97 13.07 -6.47
CA VAL A 299 -11.74 14.12 -7.14
C VAL A 299 -11.02 15.45 -7.11
N CYS A 300 -11.37 16.33 -8.05
CA CYS A 300 -10.96 17.72 -8.07
C CYS A 300 -11.49 18.41 -6.80
N MET A 301 -10.63 19.21 -6.17
CA MET A 301 -11.00 20.03 -5.02
C MET A 301 -11.82 21.24 -5.48
N GLY A 302 -12.89 21.56 -4.76
CA GLY A 302 -13.58 22.85 -4.87
C GLY A 302 -12.78 23.99 -4.25
N ASP A 303 -13.12 25.23 -4.61
CA ASP A 303 -12.45 26.45 -4.13
C ASP A 303 -12.56 26.66 -2.60
N ASP A 304 -13.51 26.00 -1.96
CA ASP A 304 -13.79 26.01 -0.52
C ASP A 304 -13.04 24.92 0.26
N GLY A 305 -12.22 24.11 -0.42
CA GLY A 305 -11.45 23.03 0.20
C GLY A 305 -12.25 21.75 0.45
N VAL A 306 -13.45 21.63 -0.13
CA VAL A 306 -14.23 20.39 -0.11
C VAL A 306 -14.04 19.60 -1.41
N LEU A 307 -14.41 18.34 -1.38
CA LEU A 307 -14.37 17.44 -2.53
C LEU A 307 -15.46 17.81 -3.53
N GLY A 308 -15.06 18.03 -4.79
CA GLY A 308 -15.99 18.22 -5.90
C GLY A 308 -16.60 16.91 -6.40
N ASP A 309 -17.33 17.00 -7.50
CA ASP A 309 -17.99 15.88 -8.17
C ASP A 309 -17.32 15.48 -9.50
N GLU A 310 -16.10 15.96 -9.76
CA GLU A 310 -15.31 15.63 -10.94
C GLU A 310 -14.09 14.78 -10.54
N THR A 311 -13.86 13.66 -11.21
CA THR A 311 -12.72 12.77 -10.92
C THR A 311 -11.45 13.27 -11.61
N CYS A 312 -10.34 13.34 -10.87
CA CYS A 312 -9.03 13.64 -11.44
C CYS A 312 -8.57 12.49 -12.35
N GLN A 313 -7.93 12.85 -13.46
CA GLN A 313 -7.31 11.88 -14.38
C GLN A 313 -5.83 11.67 -14.04
N PRO A 314 -5.26 10.49 -14.37
CA PRO A 314 -5.98 9.29 -14.82
C PRO A 314 -6.79 8.64 -13.69
N VAL A 315 -7.86 7.92 -14.04
CA VAL A 315 -8.51 6.99 -13.09
C VAL A 315 -7.59 5.79 -12.90
N LEU A 316 -7.23 5.46 -11.65
CA LEU A 316 -6.28 4.40 -11.28
C LEU A 316 -6.86 3.00 -11.45
N TYR A 317 -7.19 2.66 -12.69
CA TYR A 317 -7.67 1.37 -13.13
C TYR A 317 -6.91 0.97 -14.40
N ARG A 318 -6.36 -0.25 -14.43
CA ARG A 318 -5.65 -0.78 -15.60
C ARG A 318 -4.52 0.17 -16.03
N GLN A 319 -4.55 0.62 -17.30
CA GLN A 319 -3.59 1.55 -17.87
C GLN A 319 -3.43 2.84 -17.04
N GLY A 320 -4.47 3.33 -16.37
CA GLY A 320 -4.35 4.53 -15.55
C GLY A 320 -3.41 4.36 -14.35
N LYS A 321 -3.18 3.13 -13.87
CA LYS A 321 -2.12 2.86 -12.88
C LYS A 321 -0.72 3.02 -13.47
N VAL A 322 -0.50 2.64 -14.74
CA VAL A 322 0.77 2.89 -15.43
C VAL A 322 0.97 4.37 -15.70
N ASP A 323 -0.09 5.05 -16.14
CA ASP A 323 -0.04 6.47 -16.48
C ASP A 323 0.30 7.34 -15.25
N ILE A 324 -0.30 7.04 -14.08
CA ILE A 324 0.02 7.77 -12.84
C ILE A 324 1.44 7.48 -12.35
N ILE A 325 1.95 6.24 -12.52
CA ILE A 325 3.34 5.90 -12.20
C ILE A 325 4.28 6.75 -13.05
N ALA A 326 4.02 6.87 -14.35
CA ALA A 326 4.82 7.71 -15.24
C ALA A 326 4.74 9.20 -14.89
N GLN A 327 3.56 9.69 -14.50
CA GLN A 327 3.34 11.10 -14.17
C GLN A 327 3.96 11.53 -12.83
N GLU A 328 3.77 10.74 -11.77
CA GLU A 328 4.08 11.14 -10.40
C GLU A 328 5.38 10.52 -9.86
N ILE A 329 5.70 9.28 -10.29
CA ILE A 329 6.91 8.59 -9.84
C ILE A 329 8.07 8.83 -10.82
N GLY A 330 7.78 8.82 -12.13
CA GLY A 330 8.76 9.13 -13.17
C GLY A 330 9.83 8.07 -13.41
N ALA A 331 9.67 6.87 -12.84
CA ALA A 331 10.58 5.75 -13.00
C ALA A 331 9.80 4.44 -13.20
N GLN A 332 10.35 3.53 -14.02
CA GLN A 332 9.79 2.19 -14.20
C GLN A 332 9.97 1.39 -12.91
N PRO A 333 8.89 0.79 -12.34
CA PRO A 333 9.02 -0.01 -11.12
C PRO A 333 9.87 -1.26 -11.36
N ALA A 334 10.82 -1.52 -10.47
CA ALA A 334 11.55 -2.78 -10.45
C ALA A 334 10.66 -3.92 -9.95
N LEU A 335 9.90 -3.66 -8.90
CA LEU A 335 8.98 -4.61 -8.27
C LEU A 335 7.55 -4.09 -8.36
N VAL A 336 6.61 -4.97 -8.72
CA VAL A 336 5.18 -4.66 -8.69
C VAL A 336 4.40 -5.80 -8.03
N PHE A 337 3.49 -5.44 -7.12
CA PHE A 337 2.61 -6.38 -6.43
C PHE A 337 1.16 -6.01 -6.72
N GLY A 338 0.34 -6.99 -7.08
CA GLY A 338 -1.08 -6.82 -7.38
C GLY A 338 -1.83 -8.13 -7.28
N ASP A 339 -3.16 -8.07 -7.22
CA ASP A 339 -4.02 -9.24 -6.99
C ASP A 339 -5.06 -9.45 -8.10
N SER A 340 -5.27 -8.43 -8.93
CA SER A 340 -6.43 -8.37 -9.82
C SER A 340 -6.07 -7.93 -11.22
N PHE A 341 -7.06 -8.05 -12.11
CA PHE A 341 -6.94 -7.51 -13.46
C PHE A 341 -6.75 -6.00 -13.49
N THR A 342 -7.18 -5.28 -12.46
CA THR A 342 -6.98 -3.82 -12.35
C THR A 342 -5.50 -3.45 -12.31
N ASP A 343 -4.64 -4.35 -11.86
CA ASP A 343 -3.19 -4.15 -11.68
C ASP A 343 -2.39 -4.63 -12.88
N PHE A 344 -3.03 -5.30 -13.82
CA PHE A 344 -2.36 -6.13 -14.81
C PHE A 344 -1.34 -5.37 -15.65
N GLU A 345 -1.68 -4.16 -16.11
CA GLU A 345 -0.81 -3.34 -16.94
C GLU A 345 0.41 -2.84 -16.14
N MET A 346 0.26 -2.44 -14.88
CA MET A 346 1.40 -2.05 -14.04
C MET A 346 2.26 -3.26 -13.68
N MET A 347 1.67 -4.44 -13.48
CA MET A 347 2.43 -5.68 -13.27
C MET A 347 3.24 -6.05 -14.52
N CYS A 348 2.66 -5.92 -15.72
CA CYS A 348 3.40 -6.10 -16.97
C CYS A 348 4.51 -5.05 -17.15
N HIS A 349 4.41 -3.91 -16.48
CA HIS A 349 5.39 -2.83 -16.53
C HIS A 349 6.58 -3.03 -15.58
N ALA A 350 6.56 -4.03 -14.68
CA ALA A 350 7.67 -4.32 -13.78
C ALA A 350 8.95 -4.70 -14.54
N SER A 351 10.10 -4.12 -14.18
CA SER A 351 11.36 -4.40 -14.87
C SER A 351 12.07 -5.66 -14.34
N GLU A 352 11.89 -6.02 -13.07
CA GLU A 352 12.57 -7.16 -12.45
C GLU A 352 11.62 -8.28 -12.03
N LEU A 353 10.53 -7.94 -11.34
CA LEU A 353 9.56 -8.94 -10.87
C LEU A 353 8.18 -8.33 -10.63
N ALA A 354 7.17 -8.98 -11.21
CA ALA A 354 5.79 -8.84 -10.76
C ALA A 354 5.38 -10.04 -9.90
N VAL A 355 4.68 -9.77 -8.81
CA VAL A 355 4.13 -10.78 -7.89
C VAL A 355 2.61 -10.67 -7.87
N LEU A 356 1.94 -11.71 -8.37
CA LEU A 356 0.50 -11.88 -8.27
C LEU A 356 0.14 -12.46 -6.90
N ILE A 357 -0.69 -11.75 -6.15
CA ILE A 357 -1.39 -12.28 -4.98
C ILE A 357 -2.64 -13.01 -5.48
N ASP A 358 -2.57 -14.33 -5.52
CA ASP A 358 -3.56 -15.17 -6.18
C ASP A 358 -4.77 -15.41 -5.28
N ARG A 359 -5.92 -14.94 -5.76
CA ARG A 359 -7.24 -15.12 -5.12
C ARG A 359 -8.12 -16.17 -5.80
N GLY A 360 -7.54 -17.00 -6.67
CA GLY A 360 -8.27 -18.05 -7.39
C GLY A 360 -8.91 -17.60 -8.70
N ASN A 361 -8.41 -16.53 -9.33
CA ASN A 361 -8.84 -16.15 -10.68
C ASN A 361 -8.02 -16.92 -11.73
N ASP A 362 -8.63 -17.93 -12.35
CA ASP A 362 -7.96 -18.82 -13.32
C ASP A 362 -7.47 -18.10 -14.59
N GLU A 363 -8.15 -17.03 -15.02
CA GLU A 363 -7.73 -16.26 -16.19
C GLU A 363 -6.47 -15.44 -15.88
N LEU A 364 -6.50 -14.70 -14.77
CA LEU A 364 -5.34 -13.92 -14.33
C LEU A 364 -4.14 -14.81 -13.99
N ARG A 365 -4.38 -15.97 -13.36
CA ARG A 365 -3.34 -16.97 -13.09
C ARG A 365 -2.69 -17.47 -14.37
N ARG A 366 -3.46 -17.74 -15.44
CA ARG A 366 -2.90 -18.13 -16.74
C ARG A 366 -2.04 -17.03 -17.35
N GLU A 367 -2.53 -15.80 -17.38
CA GLU A 367 -1.78 -14.65 -17.89
C GLU A 367 -0.47 -14.41 -17.10
N ALA A 368 -0.51 -14.60 -15.78
CA ALA A 368 0.65 -14.52 -14.89
C ALA A 368 1.69 -15.61 -15.19
N ILE A 369 1.26 -16.86 -15.44
CA ILE A 369 2.16 -17.95 -15.84
C ILE A 369 2.85 -17.62 -17.18
N GLU A 370 2.08 -17.17 -18.17
CA GLU A 370 2.61 -16.84 -19.50
C GLU A 370 3.65 -15.73 -19.47
N ARG A 371 3.50 -14.76 -18.56
CA ARG A 371 4.46 -13.66 -18.35
C ARG A 371 5.53 -13.95 -17.32
N SER A 372 5.57 -15.17 -16.79
CA SER A 372 6.50 -15.56 -15.74
C SER A 372 6.41 -14.65 -14.51
N PHE A 373 5.21 -14.23 -14.09
CA PHE A 373 5.05 -13.58 -12.78
C PHE A 373 5.32 -14.58 -11.65
N ALA A 374 5.70 -14.08 -10.48
CA ALA A 374 5.65 -14.89 -9.27
C ALA A 374 4.20 -14.95 -8.79
N ILE A 375 3.75 -16.11 -8.31
CA ILE A 375 2.36 -16.33 -7.91
C ILE A 375 2.36 -16.78 -6.45
N GLN A 376 1.80 -15.94 -5.58
CA GLN A 376 1.68 -16.19 -4.15
C GLN A 376 0.20 -16.41 -3.81
N PRO A 377 -0.21 -17.60 -3.34
CA PRO A 377 -1.58 -17.80 -2.87
C PRO A 377 -1.89 -16.89 -1.69
N GLN A 378 -2.99 -16.12 -1.76
CA GLN A 378 -3.38 -15.16 -0.73
C GLN A 378 -3.68 -15.87 0.60
N GLU A 379 -4.29 -17.05 0.56
CA GLU A 379 -4.66 -17.84 1.74
C GLU A 379 -3.47 -18.34 2.56
N ARG A 380 -2.25 -18.25 2.01
CA ARG A 380 -1.01 -18.55 2.72
C ARG A 380 -0.45 -17.34 3.47
N LEU A 381 -0.83 -16.12 3.10
CA LEU A 381 -0.33 -14.91 3.75
C LEU A 381 -0.83 -14.81 5.18
N THR A 382 0.00 -14.24 6.05
CA THR A 382 -0.30 -14.11 7.46
C THR A 382 -1.22 -12.91 7.67
N CYS A 383 -2.44 -13.18 8.09
CA CYS A 383 -3.43 -12.16 8.40
C CYS A 383 -3.33 -11.70 9.87
N SER A 384 -3.06 -10.41 10.09
CA SER A 384 -2.98 -9.79 11.41
C SER A 384 -4.11 -8.79 11.65
N SER A 385 -4.58 -8.73 12.89
CA SER A 385 -5.50 -7.70 13.40
C SER A 385 -4.80 -6.62 14.23
N GLU A 386 -3.47 -6.69 14.35
CA GLU A 386 -2.69 -5.75 15.14
C GLU A 386 -2.21 -4.55 14.30
N TRP A 387 -2.48 -3.33 14.77
CA TRP A 387 -1.79 -2.14 14.30
C TRP A 387 -0.35 -2.19 14.83
N GLY A 388 0.64 -2.44 13.98
CA GLY A 388 2.04 -2.46 14.42
C GLY A 388 2.46 -1.12 15.06
N GLY A 389 3.15 -1.18 16.21
CA GLY A 389 4.03 -0.12 16.71
C GLY A 389 3.42 1.23 17.12
N ALA A 390 3.35 1.46 18.44
CA ALA A 390 2.98 2.69 19.15
C ALA A 390 1.55 3.22 18.90
N SER A 391 0.69 2.97 19.90
CA SER A 391 -0.48 3.80 20.17
C SER A 391 -0.09 5.28 20.13
N PHE A 392 -0.50 5.97 19.07
CA PHE A 392 -0.49 7.42 19.03
C PHE A 392 -1.65 7.91 19.91
N GLN A 393 -1.30 8.44 21.09
CA GLN A 393 -2.22 9.15 21.97
C GLN A 393 -2.60 10.51 21.41
#